data_AF-A0AAN6EW11-F1
#
_entry.id   AF-A0AAN6EW11-F1
#
_cell.length_a   1.000
_cell.length_b   1.000
_cell.length_c   1.000
_cell.angle_alpha   90.00
_cell.angle_beta   90.00
_cell.angle_gamma   90.00
#
_symmetry.space_group_name_H-M   'P 1'
#
loop_
_entity.id
_entity.type
_entity.pdbx_description
1 polymer ?
#
loop_
_entity_poly.entity_id
_entity_poly.type
_entity_poly.pdbx_seq_one_letter_code
_entity_poly.pdbx_strand_id
1 'polypeptide(L)'
;MPFKSTFSAFKSQLKDLHQEGQRLFNEHSQKQQQPPPQNQLQHSQSYYPGQGARQAQNFYPGQQPQPYYQEGQQYQQQVPPPVPQSTRPTVPGQPPSSPAVYWQPRFDPSTPVSVEWEHKLGNNNGWGNNEKQHYTADNANSFYTPNHLLVLRAISQPANPDPSKKYTSARLVSRQRLARPRGSLIATLTLPCASGIWPAFWLLPFEPFTWPTDGEVDIAETWNGDGVNHSCLHWGFYTPQDKDKHRVVPTFVQGMQQGRPVRFEFAWQQDESTGQGRLLWWIDGRAVMKAPIPQGTRRVADFVVLLNIAMGGNVCQGQEPREGTYDLVVHEMKMQEEPEMGGWARFDGDWSWVREGDTM
;
A
#
# COMPACT_ATOMS: atom_id res chain seq x y z
N MET A 1 55.40 -11.51 -8.50
CA MET A 1 54.71 -11.51 -7.19
C MET A 1 54.45 -10.07 -6.75
N PRO A 2 53.21 -9.58 -6.89
CA PRO A 2 52.64 -8.69 -5.88
C PRO A 2 51.11 -8.91 -5.75
N PHE A 3 50.66 -9.87 -4.94
CA PHE A 3 49.23 -10.06 -4.65
C PHE A 3 48.92 -10.21 -3.15
N LYS A 4 49.94 -10.07 -2.28
CA LYS A 4 49.78 -10.25 -0.82
C LYS A 4 49.72 -8.94 -0.01
N SER A 5 50.02 -7.78 -0.62
CA SER A 5 50.06 -6.49 0.10
C SER A 5 48.68 -5.82 0.25
N THR A 6 47.83 -5.89 -0.77
CA THR A 6 46.55 -5.16 -0.83
C THR A 6 45.45 -5.75 0.09
N PHE A 7 45.53 -7.04 0.40
CA PHE A 7 44.52 -7.73 1.23
C PHE A 7 44.68 -7.44 2.74
N SER A 8 45.88 -7.05 3.17
CA SER A 8 46.17 -6.70 4.57
C SER A 8 45.65 -5.29 4.91
N ALA A 9 45.76 -4.35 3.99
CA ALA A 9 45.26 -2.99 4.14
C ALA A 9 43.72 -2.93 4.22
N PHE A 10 43.03 -3.73 3.40
CA PHE A 10 41.56 -3.82 3.40
C PHE A 10 41.00 -4.42 4.71
N LYS A 11 41.70 -5.40 5.30
CA LYS A 11 41.31 -5.98 6.60
C LYS A 11 41.55 -5.04 7.78
N SER A 12 42.50 -4.12 7.69
CA SER A 12 42.72 -3.10 8.71
C SER A 12 41.59 -2.07 8.70
N GLN A 13 41.24 -1.54 7.52
CA GLN A 13 40.14 -0.58 7.37
C GLN A 13 38.78 -1.13 7.85
N LEU A 14 38.50 -2.41 7.62
CA LEU A 14 37.27 -3.04 8.11
C LEU A 14 37.23 -3.21 9.63
N LYS A 15 38.39 -3.37 10.30
CA LYS A 15 38.45 -3.43 11.77
C LYS A 15 38.27 -2.06 12.41
N ASP A 16 38.84 -1.03 11.80
CA ASP A 16 38.75 0.34 12.30
C ASP A 16 37.31 0.87 12.18
N LEU A 17 36.64 0.62 11.05
CA LEU A 17 35.22 0.93 10.84
C LEU A 17 34.29 0.18 11.83
N HIS A 18 34.63 -1.05 12.20
CA HIS A 18 33.86 -1.83 13.16
C HIS A 18 34.00 -1.28 14.59
N GLN A 19 35.20 -0.85 14.99
CA GLN A 19 35.44 -0.27 16.31
C GLN A 19 34.79 1.11 16.45
N GLU A 20 34.82 1.93 15.39
CA GLU A 20 34.18 3.24 15.37
C GLU A 20 32.65 3.12 15.40
N GLY A 21 32.08 2.13 14.71
CA GLY A 21 30.65 1.79 14.78
C GLY A 21 30.20 1.35 16.19
N GLN A 22 31.00 0.52 16.87
CA GLN A 22 30.71 0.11 18.25
C GLN A 22 30.78 1.27 19.25
N ARG A 23 31.71 2.21 19.04
CA ARG A 23 31.84 3.40 19.88
C ARG A 23 30.62 4.32 19.76
N LEU A 24 30.19 4.59 18.53
CA LEU A 24 29.01 5.44 18.26
C LEU A 24 27.71 4.80 18.80
N PHE A 25 27.59 3.48 18.71
CA PHE A 25 26.45 2.75 19.28
C PHE A 25 26.39 2.84 20.81
N ASN A 26 27.54 2.75 21.49
CA ASN A 26 27.63 2.89 22.94
C ASN A 26 27.37 4.33 23.40
N GLU A 27 27.84 5.34 22.65
CA GLU A 27 27.57 6.76 22.93
C GLU A 27 26.08 7.11 22.75
N HIS A 28 25.39 6.49 21.79
CA HIS A 28 23.94 6.65 21.63
C HIS A 28 23.12 5.93 22.70
N SER A 29 23.56 4.75 23.13
CA SER A 29 22.87 3.97 24.17
C SER A 29 22.91 4.65 25.55
N GLN A 30 23.97 5.42 25.85
CA GLN A 30 24.06 6.19 27.10
C GLN A 30 23.20 7.46 27.11
N LYS A 31 22.88 8.04 25.95
CA LYS A 31 22.02 9.23 25.84
C LYS A 31 20.52 8.92 26.01
N GLN A 32 20.10 7.66 25.87
CA GLN A 32 18.70 7.25 26.01
C GLN A 32 18.28 6.85 27.44
N GLN A 33 19.21 6.86 28.41
CA GLN A 33 18.92 6.46 29.81
C GLN A 33 18.62 7.61 30.76
N GLN A 34 18.46 8.85 30.29
CA GLN A 34 18.02 9.96 31.15
C GLN A 34 16.50 10.19 31.01
N PRO A 35 15.71 10.12 32.11
CA PRO A 35 14.30 10.46 32.06
C PRO A 35 14.12 11.98 31.86
N PRO A 36 13.06 12.42 31.15
CA PRO A 36 12.83 13.83 30.89
C PRO A 36 12.40 14.59 32.17
N PRO A 37 12.73 15.90 32.30
CA PRO A 37 12.28 16.71 33.43
C PRO A 37 10.77 16.99 33.35
N GLN A 38 10.09 16.80 34.48
CA GLN A 38 8.68 17.15 34.66
C GLN A 38 8.50 18.67 34.75
N ASN A 39 7.77 19.27 33.80
CA ASN A 39 7.30 20.64 33.92
C ASN A 39 5.83 20.68 34.33
N GLN A 40 5.59 21.38 35.45
CA GLN A 40 4.29 21.68 36.04
C GLN A 40 3.47 22.61 35.14
N LEU A 41 2.23 22.22 34.83
CA LEU A 41 1.26 23.09 34.17
C LEU A 41 0.63 24.03 35.22
N GLN A 42 0.96 25.32 35.12
CA GLN A 42 0.31 26.41 35.84
C GLN A 42 -1.03 26.73 35.17
N HIS A 43 -2.12 26.65 35.92
CA HIS A 43 -3.42 27.21 35.57
C HIS A 43 -3.38 28.74 35.67
N SER A 44 -3.78 29.43 34.61
CA SER A 44 -4.23 30.82 34.68
C SER A 44 -5.73 30.91 34.38
N GLN A 45 -6.49 31.30 35.40
CA GLN A 45 -7.88 31.72 35.30
C GLN A 45 -7.95 33.11 34.67
N SER A 46 -8.97 33.35 33.83
CA SER A 46 -9.47 34.70 33.57
C SER A 46 -10.99 34.71 33.81
N TYR A 47 -11.40 35.60 34.70
CA TYR A 47 -12.74 35.85 35.19
C TYR A 47 -13.21 37.20 34.64
N TYR A 48 -14.49 37.36 34.28
CA TYR A 48 -15.31 38.58 34.44
C TYR A 48 -16.78 38.29 34.05
N PRO A 49 -17.78 39.06 34.52
CA PRO A 49 -18.84 38.57 35.40
C PRO A 49 -20.25 38.63 34.80
N GLY A 50 -21.20 37.98 35.48
CA GLY A 50 -22.57 37.76 35.01
C GLY A 50 -23.64 38.77 35.40
N GLN A 51 -24.88 38.36 35.14
CA GLN A 51 -26.21 38.78 35.63
C GLN A 51 -27.22 38.05 34.71
N GLY A 52 -28.35 37.47 35.11
CA GLY A 52 -29.11 37.34 36.34
C GLY A 52 -30.36 36.52 35.98
N ALA A 53 -30.87 35.74 36.95
CA ALA A 53 -31.96 34.78 36.80
C ALA A 53 -33.34 35.38 36.45
N ARG A 54 -34.25 34.56 35.89
CA ARG A 54 -35.68 34.55 36.28
C ARG A 54 -36.41 33.25 35.94
N GLN A 55 -37.44 33.01 36.74
CA GLN A 55 -38.15 31.76 37.05
C GLN A 55 -39.16 31.26 36.01
N ALA A 56 -39.56 30.01 36.23
CA ALA A 56 -40.59 29.22 35.55
C ALA A 56 -42.04 29.69 35.77
N GLN A 57 -42.95 29.20 34.90
CA GLN A 57 -44.37 29.01 35.23
C GLN A 57 -45.00 27.85 34.42
N ASN A 58 -45.69 26.97 35.15
CA ASN A 58 -46.49 25.82 34.71
C ASN A 58 -47.82 26.25 34.05
N PHE A 59 -48.35 25.45 33.12
CA PHE A 59 -49.81 25.28 32.91
C PHE A 59 -50.16 23.92 32.25
N TYR A 60 -51.08 23.19 32.87
CA TYR A 60 -52.02 22.15 32.37
C TYR A 60 -53.29 22.31 33.26
N PRO A 61 -54.54 21.87 32.92
CA PRO A 61 -54.89 20.64 32.18
C PRO A 61 -56.18 20.67 31.32
N GLY A 62 -56.52 19.53 30.69
CA GLY A 62 -57.84 19.22 30.11
C GLY A 62 -57.99 17.71 29.83
N GLN A 63 -59.10 17.10 30.27
CA GLN A 63 -59.32 15.65 30.45
C GLN A 63 -60.11 14.95 29.30
N GLN A 64 -59.71 13.70 28.99
CA GLN A 64 -60.45 12.42 28.74
C GLN A 64 -61.62 12.31 27.71
N PRO A 65 -62.05 11.09 27.24
CA PRO A 65 -61.65 9.72 27.62
C PRO A 65 -61.34 8.71 26.48
N GLN A 66 -60.79 7.55 26.87
CA GLN A 66 -60.66 6.28 26.13
C GLN A 66 -61.97 5.47 26.13
N PRO A 67 -62.18 4.56 25.16
CA PRO A 67 -62.93 3.33 25.36
C PRO A 67 -62.05 2.07 25.23
N TYR A 68 -62.40 1.06 26.03
CA TYR A 68 -61.72 -0.23 26.21
C TYR A 68 -62.43 -1.36 25.40
N TYR A 69 -61.68 -2.45 25.17
CA TYR A 69 -62.01 -3.79 24.63
C TYR A 69 -61.89 -3.91 23.09
N GLN A 70 -61.18 -4.89 22.52
CA GLN A 70 -61.20 -6.33 22.81
C GLN A 70 -59.96 -7.04 22.24
N GLU A 71 -59.49 -8.11 22.91
CA GLU A 71 -58.46 -9.04 22.42
C GLU A 71 -58.90 -9.73 21.12
N GLY A 72 -58.06 -9.65 20.09
CA GLY A 72 -58.18 -10.41 18.86
C GLY A 72 -56.82 -10.99 18.48
N GLN A 73 -56.74 -12.32 18.41
CA GLN A 73 -55.55 -13.07 18.00
C GLN A 73 -55.04 -12.59 16.63
N GLN A 74 -53.82 -12.06 16.58
CA GLN A 74 -53.09 -11.88 15.33
C GLN A 74 -51.99 -12.94 15.24
N TYR A 75 -52.15 -13.83 14.26
CA TYR A 75 -51.13 -14.76 13.80
C TYR A 75 -49.87 -13.98 13.42
N GLN A 76 -48.77 -14.21 14.13
CA GLN A 76 -47.44 -13.82 13.65
C GLN A 76 -47.16 -14.58 12.35
N GLN A 77 -47.27 -13.91 11.20
CA GLN A 77 -46.59 -14.37 10.00
C GLN A 77 -45.09 -14.19 10.23
N GLN A 78 -44.41 -15.27 10.60
CA GLN A 78 -42.97 -15.34 10.51
C GLN A 78 -42.60 -15.27 9.03
N VAL A 79 -42.04 -14.14 8.60
CA VAL A 79 -41.39 -14.04 7.30
C VAL A 79 -40.16 -14.97 7.36
N PRO A 80 -40.02 -15.97 6.47
CA PRO A 80 -38.84 -16.81 6.47
C PRO A 80 -37.60 -15.95 6.21
N PRO A 81 -36.45 -16.26 6.84
CA PRO A 81 -35.21 -15.52 6.60
C PRO A 81 -34.84 -15.59 5.11
N PRO A 82 -34.21 -14.55 4.55
CA PRO A 82 -33.78 -14.56 3.16
C PRO A 82 -32.83 -15.74 2.92
N VAL A 83 -33.13 -16.55 1.90
CA VAL A 83 -32.27 -17.66 1.49
C VAL A 83 -30.92 -17.07 1.04
N PRO A 84 -29.78 -17.56 1.54
CA PRO A 84 -28.46 -17.15 1.04
C PRO A 84 -28.40 -17.37 -0.47
N GLN A 85 -28.01 -16.34 -1.24
CA GLN A 85 -27.93 -16.41 -2.70
C GLN A 85 -26.87 -17.42 -3.21
N SER A 86 -26.10 -18.06 -2.31
CA SER A 86 -25.02 -18.99 -2.66
C SER A 86 -25.48 -20.42 -3.02
N THR A 87 -26.78 -20.72 -3.05
CA THR A 87 -27.28 -22.07 -3.35
C THR A 87 -28.16 -22.18 -4.59
N ARG A 88 -28.25 -21.12 -5.42
CA ARG A 88 -29.02 -21.23 -6.67
C ARG A 88 -28.22 -22.05 -7.69
N PRO A 89 -28.79 -23.13 -8.28
CA PRO A 89 -28.14 -23.84 -9.37
C PRO A 89 -27.86 -22.89 -10.54
N THR A 90 -26.65 -22.93 -11.07
CA THR A 90 -26.25 -22.17 -12.25
C THR A 90 -27.08 -22.61 -13.46
N VAL A 91 -27.78 -21.64 -14.07
CA VAL A 91 -28.43 -21.85 -15.38
C VAL A 91 -27.33 -21.87 -16.44
N PRO A 92 -27.21 -22.92 -17.27
CA PRO A 92 -26.22 -22.96 -18.33
C PRO A 92 -26.50 -21.84 -19.35
N GLY A 93 -25.53 -20.95 -19.57
CA GLY A 93 -25.58 -19.95 -20.65
C GLY A 93 -25.55 -18.48 -20.24
N GLN A 94 -25.46 -18.13 -18.94
CA GLN A 94 -25.09 -16.75 -18.59
C GLN A 94 -23.59 -16.54 -18.78
N PRO A 95 -23.14 -15.46 -19.47
CA PRO A 95 -21.75 -15.04 -19.42
C PRO A 95 -21.36 -14.84 -17.94
N PRO A 96 -20.10 -15.11 -17.56
CA PRO A 96 -19.69 -14.93 -16.17
C PRO A 96 -20.08 -13.51 -15.73
N SER A 97 -20.86 -13.41 -14.65
CA SER A 97 -21.17 -12.13 -14.03
C SER A 97 -19.85 -11.43 -13.74
N SER A 98 -19.72 -10.17 -14.12
CA SER A 98 -18.56 -9.38 -13.69
C SER A 98 -18.44 -9.49 -12.18
N PRO A 99 -17.23 -9.75 -11.64
CA PRO A 99 -17.04 -9.85 -10.20
C PRO A 99 -17.62 -8.62 -9.48
N ALA A 100 -18.21 -8.82 -8.31
CA ALA A 100 -18.74 -7.71 -7.52
C ALA A 100 -17.59 -6.79 -7.09
N VAL A 101 -17.57 -5.56 -7.61
CA VAL A 101 -16.62 -4.51 -7.21
C VAL A 101 -17.10 -3.90 -5.90
N TYR A 102 -16.24 -3.88 -4.89
CA TYR A 102 -16.56 -3.29 -3.59
C TYR A 102 -15.80 -1.99 -3.30
N TRP A 103 -14.77 -1.67 -4.10
CA TRP A 103 -14.11 -0.38 -4.04
C TRP A 103 -13.47 -0.03 -5.39
N GLN A 104 -13.58 1.25 -5.76
CA GLN A 104 -12.90 1.83 -6.91
C GLN A 104 -12.68 3.33 -6.62
N PRO A 105 -11.46 3.86 -6.79
CA PRO A 105 -11.22 5.29 -6.71
C PRO A 105 -11.86 5.98 -7.92
N ARG A 106 -12.40 7.18 -7.72
CA ARG A 106 -13.14 7.95 -8.72
C ARG A 106 -12.21 8.71 -9.67
N PHE A 107 -11.00 9.02 -9.22
CA PHE A 107 -10.04 9.86 -9.95
C PHE A 107 -10.71 11.15 -10.46
N ASP A 108 -11.47 11.79 -9.58
CA ASP A 108 -12.33 12.93 -9.91
C ASP A 108 -11.49 14.22 -9.99
N PRO A 109 -11.33 14.83 -11.19
CA PRO A 109 -10.52 16.03 -11.37
C PRO A 109 -11.07 17.28 -10.67
N SER A 110 -12.29 17.24 -10.15
CA SER A 110 -12.85 18.30 -9.31
C SER A 110 -12.42 18.22 -7.84
N THR A 111 -11.74 17.14 -7.44
CA THR A 111 -11.30 16.91 -6.06
C THR A 111 -9.79 16.80 -5.94
N PRO A 112 -9.18 17.23 -4.81
CA PRO A 112 -7.78 16.97 -4.54
C PRO A 112 -7.47 15.47 -4.47
N VAL A 113 -6.29 15.06 -4.93
CA VAL A 113 -5.78 13.67 -4.80
C VAL A 113 -5.82 13.19 -3.34
N SER A 114 -5.65 14.12 -2.38
CA SER A 114 -5.65 13.83 -0.95
C SER A 114 -6.99 13.32 -0.38
N VAL A 115 -8.08 13.42 -1.16
CA VAL A 115 -9.39 12.87 -0.80
C VAL A 115 -9.38 11.34 -0.81
N GLU A 116 -8.66 10.72 -1.74
CA GLU A 116 -8.62 9.26 -1.91
C GLU A 116 -7.28 8.67 -1.47
N TRP A 117 -6.24 9.51 -1.40
CA TRP A 117 -4.87 9.12 -1.11
C TRP A 117 -4.28 9.96 0.02
N GLU A 118 -3.32 9.42 0.75
CA GLU A 118 -2.42 10.15 1.62
C GLU A 118 -1.06 10.29 0.92
N HIS A 119 -0.51 11.50 0.90
CA HIS A 119 0.86 11.74 0.42
C HIS A 119 1.86 11.47 1.54
N LYS A 120 2.83 10.61 1.27
CA LYS A 120 4.06 10.55 2.07
C LYS A 120 5.04 11.59 1.52
N LEU A 121 5.68 12.35 2.41
CA LEU A 121 6.43 13.56 2.06
C LEU A 121 7.93 13.44 2.38
N GLY A 122 8.74 14.19 1.64
CA GLY A 122 10.18 14.32 1.84
C GLY A 122 10.99 13.17 1.25
N ASN A 123 12.30 13.18 1.55
CA ASN A 123 13.23 12.12 1.16
C ASN A 123 13.48 11.10 2.30
N ASN A 124 13.25 11.47 3.57
CA ASN A 124 13.34 10.59 4.75
C ASN A 124 14.58 9.68 4.74
N ASN A 125 15.77 10.27 4.53
CA ASN A 125 17.04 9.55 4.41
C ASN A 125 17.06 8.48 3.30
N GLY A 126 16.47 8.81 2.14
CA GLY A 126 16.39 7.93 0.98
C GLY A 126 15.45 6.74 1.14
N TRP A 127 14.44 6.83 2.01
CA TRP A 127 13.38 5.82 2.22
C TRP A 127 13.89 4.40 2.47
N GLY A 128 15.09 4.25 3.04
CA GLY A 128 15.74 2.95 3.29
C GLY A 128 16.49 2.37 2.09
N ASN A 129 16.38 2.98 0.91
CA ASN A 129 16.90 2.46 -0.35
C ASN A 129 17.88 3.40 -1.05
N ASN A 130 18.37 4.46 -0.39
CA ASN A 130 19.22 5.51 -0.98
C ASN A 130 18.55 6.24 -2.16
N GLU A 131 17.23 6.35 -2.13
CA GLU A 131 16.42 7.08 -3.10
C GLU A 131 16.74 8.59 -3.09
N LYS A 132 16.67 9.26 -4.25
CA LYS A 132 17.12 10.66 -4.41
C LYS A 132 16.00 11.69 -4.34
N GLN A 133 14.76 11.29 -4.60
CA GLN A 133 13.63 12.21 -4.72
C GLN A 133 13.15 12.74 -3.37
N HIS A 134 12.64 13.98 -3.38
CA HIS A 134 11.70 14.46 -2.39
C HIS A 134 10.27 14.17 -2.86
N TYR A 135 9.52 13.39 -2.09
CA TYR A 135 8.09 13.26 -2.33
C TYR A 135 7.34 14.51 -1.88
N THR A 136 6.38 14.96 -2.68
CA THR A 136 5.59 16.17 -2.42
C THR A 136 4.09 15.86 -2.56
N ALA A 137 3.25 16.78 -2.09
CA ALA A 137 1.82 16.80 -2.37
C ALA A 137 1.46 17.81 -3.48
N ASP A 138 2.46 18.30 -4.23
CA ASP A 138 2.22 19.31 -5.26
C ASP A 138 1.48 18.70 -6.45
N ASN A 139 0.57 19.48 -7.04
CA ASN A 139 -0.17 19.08 -8.25
C ASN A 139 0.77 18.84 -9.45
N ALA A 140 2.02 19.30 -9.40
CA ALA A 140 3.03 18.97 -10.39
C ALA A 140 3.48 17.50 -10.32
N ASN A 141 3.34 16.84 -9.16
CA ASN A 141 3.80 15.48 -8.91
C ASN A 141 2.65 14.47 -8.81
N SER A 142 1.43 14.89 -8.48
CA SER A 142 0.25 14.00 -8.56
C SER A 142 -1.02 14.77 -8.87
N PHE A 143 -1.79 14.30 -9.86
CA PHE A 143 -3.03 14.96 -10.27
C PHE A 143 -3.98 13.99 -10.99
N TYR A 144 -5.25 14.38 -11.06
CA TYR A 144 -6.24 13.72 -11.89
C TYR A 144 -6.36 14.43 -13.23
N THR A 145 -6.50 13.67 -14.32
CA THR A 145 -6.74 14.21 -15.65
C THR A 145 -8.24 14.43 -15.90
N PRO A 146 -8.63 15.25 -16.90
CA PRO A 146 -10.04 15.38 -17.31
C PRO A 146 -10.69 14.07 -17.73
N ASN A 147 -9.90 13.05 -18.08
CA ASN A 147 -10.38 11.72 -18.47
C ASN A 147 -10.41 10.72 -17.30
N HIS A 148 -10.43 11.21 -16.05
CA HIS A 148 -10.49 10.38 -14.84
C HIS A 148 -9.33 9.39 -14.70
N LEU A 149 -8.11 9.83 -15.04
CA LEU A 149 -6.87 9.07 -14.81
C LEU A 149 -6.10 9.69 -13.64
N LEU A 150 -5.47 8.88 -12.81
CA LEU A 150 -4.48 9.35 -11.83
C LEU A 150 -3.09 9.33 -12.46
N VAL A 151 -2.37 10.45 -12.37
CA VAL A 151 -0.98 10.57 -12.81
C VAL A 151 -0.10 10.86 -11.61
N LEU A 152 0.96 10.06 -11.43
CA LEU A 152 2.12 10.42 -10.60
C LEU A 152 3.25 10.81 -11.55
N ARG A 153 3.86 11.97 -11.30
CA ARG A 153 4.92 12.54 -12.14
C ARG A 153 6.18 12.73 -11.34
N ALA A 154 7.23 12.01 -11.71
CA ALA A 154 8.58 12.27 -11.28
C ALA A 154 9.19 13.38 -12.15
N ILE A 155 9.79 14.38 -11.53
CA ILE A 155 10.43 15.53 -12.20
C ILE A 155 11.90 15.52 -11.82
N SER A 156 12.76 15.40 -12.83
CA SER A 156 14.22 15.48 -12.72
C SER A 156 14.69 16.84 -13.23
N GLN A 157 15.36 17.59 -12.36
CA GLN A 157 16.00 18.89 -12.61
C GLN A 157 17.40 18.91 -11.96
N PRO A 158 18.38 18.13 -12.43
CA PRO A 158 19.66 17.94 -11.73
C PRO A 158 20.45 19.24 -11.50
N ALA A 159 20.26 20.23 -12.37
CA ALA A 159 20.86 21.56 -12.29
C ALA A 159 20.17 22.51 -11.31
N ASN A 160 19.07 22.11 -10.66
CA ASN A 160 18.37 22.96 -9.70
C ASN A 160 19.30 23.28 -8.50
N PRO A 161 19.45 24.57 -8.12
CA PRO A 161 20.30 24.95 -6.99
C PRO A 161 19.74 24.47 -5.65
N ASP A 162 18.43 24.25 -5.54
CA ASP A 162 17.78 23.67 -4.36
C ASP A 162 17.84 22.13 -4.44
N PRO A 163 18.58 21.46 -3.55
CA PRO A 163 18.71 20.00 -3.56
C PRO A 163 17.35 19.27 -3.45
N SER A 164 16.37 19.86 -2.77
CA SER A 164 15.04 19.27 -2.60
C SER A 164 14.21 19.31 -3.88
N LYS A 165 14.59 20.16 -4.85
CA LYS A 165 13.90 20.32 -6.13
C LYS A 165 14.62 19.65 -7.29
N LYS A 166 15.82 19.10 -7.06
CA LYS A 166 16.55 18.35 -8.09
C LYS A 166 15.78 17.14 -8.58
N TYR A 167 15.09 16.47 -7.66
CA TYR A 167 14.30 15.29 -7.93
C TYR A 167 13.03 15.37 -7.08
N THR A 168 11.87 15.56 -7.70
CA THR A 168 10.57 15.55 -7.01
C THR A 168 9.66 14.48 -7.57
N SER A 169 8.82 13.89 -6.73
CA SER A 169 7.89 12.84 -7.15
C SER A 169 6.69 12.77 -6.20
N ALA A 170 5.82 11.78 -6.38
CA ALA A 170 4.75 11.46 -5.44
C ALA A 170 4.89 10.03 -4.90
N ARG A 171 4.49 9.84 -3.64
CA ARG A 171 4.25 8.55 -3.00
C ARG A 171 2.89 8.61 -2.32
N LEU A 172 1.95 7.84 -2.85
CA LEU A 172 0.55 7.84 -2.44
C LEU A 172 0.25 6.55 -1.69
N VAL A 173 -0.56 6.66 -0.64
CA VAL A 173 -1.11 5.54 0.13
C VAL A 173 -2.64 5.63 0.06
N SER A 174 -3.34 4.55 -0.28
CA SER A 174 -4.80 4.58 -0.37
C SER A 174 -5.42 4.80 1.02
N ARG A 175 -6.48 5.60 1.09
CA ARG A 175 -7.29 5.68 2.32
C ARG A 175 -8.09 4.41 2.57
N GLN A 176 -8.39 3.67 1.52
CA GLN A 176 -9.07 2.38 1.58
C GLN A 176 -8.06 1.26 1.85
N ARG A 177 -8.36 0.40 2.83
CA ARG A 177 -7.69 -0.89 3.04
C ARG A 177 -8.30 -1.96 2.14
N LEU A 178 -7.60 -3.07 1.92
CA LEU A 178 -8.16 -4.22 1.19
C LEU A 178 -9.46 -4.75 1.83
N ALA A 179 -9.56 -4.65 3.17
CA ALA A 179 -10.77 -4.76 4.00
C ALA A 179 -11.52 -6.10 3.96
N ARG A 180 -11.02 -7.10 3.23
CA ARG A 180 -11.62 -8.43 3.13
C ARG A 180 -10.55 -9.50 3.29
N PRO A 181 -10.88 -10.67 3.87
CA PRO A 181 -9.95 -11.80 3.97
C PRO A 181 -9.71 -12.48 2.62
N ARG A 182 -10.56 -12.20 1.64
CA ARG A 182 -10.52 -12.76 0.30
C ARG A 182 -10.93 -11.69 -0.71
N GLY A 183 -10.16 -11.54 -1.79
CA GLY A 183 -10.45 -10.56 -2.83
C GLY A 183 -9.42 -10.55 -3.95
N SER A 184 -9.65 -9.68 -4.94
CA SER A 184 -8.72 -9.34 -6.02
C SER A 184 -8.60 -7.82 -6.15
N LEU A 185 -7.37 -7.34 -6.33
CA LEU A 185 -7.00 -5.96 -6.60
C LEU A 185 -6.42 -5.89 -8.01
N ILE A 186 -6.97 -4.98 -8.80
CA ILE A 186 -6.57 -4.77 -10.19
C ILE A 186 -6.09 -3.34 -10.37
N ALA A 187 -5.04 -3.16 -11.18
CA ALA A 187 -4.68 -1.88 -11.74
C ALA A 187 -4.22 -2.02 -13.21
N THR A 188 -4.63 -1.08 -14.07
CA THR A 188 -4.05 -0.94 -15.41
C THR A 188 -3.15 0.28 -15.42
N LEU A 189 -1.85 0.07 -15.65
CA LEU A 189 -0.82 1.08 -15.45
C LEU A 189 0.01 1.30 -16.73
N THR A 190 0.27 2.55 -17.09
CA THR A 190 1.44 2.89 -17.91
C THR A 190 2.57 3.25 -16.96
N LEU A 191 3.67 2.50 -17.00
CA LEU A 191 4.84 2.72 -16.15
C LEU A 191 5.92 3.51 -16.92
N PRO A 192 6.60 4.48 -16.31
CA PRO A 192 7.73 5.14 -16.95
C PRO A 192 8.92 4.21 -17.01
N CYS A 193 9.53 4.07 -18.19
CA CYS A 193 10.74 3.27 -18.41
C CYS A 193 11.92 4.17 -18.78
N ALA A 194 12.82 4.39 -17.82
CA ALA A 194 14.07 5.12 -18.06
C ALA A 194 15.14 4.74 -17.04
N SER A 195 16.41 4.96 -17.41
CA SER A 195 17.55 4.85 -16.49
C SER A 195 17.32 5.67 -15.21
N GLY A 196 17.58 5.08 -14.04
CA GLY A 196 17.40 5.73 -12.75
C GLY A 196 15.96 5.99 -12.31
N ILE A 197 14.95 5.50 -13.03
CA ILE A 197 13.53 5.59 -12.66
C ILE A 197 13.06 4.24 -12.11
N TRP A 198 12.36 4.27 -10.97
CA TRP A 198 11.83 3.08 -10.27
C TRP A 198 10.36 3.29 -9.85
N PRO A 199 9.38 3.03 -10.75
CA PRO A 199 7.97 3.02 -10.41
C PRO A 199 7.58 1.76 -9.63
N ALA A 200 6.63 1.91 -8.70
CA ALA A 200 6.10 0.81 -7.90
C ALA A 200 4.57 0.89 -7.70
N PHE A 201 3.94 -0.27 -7.73
CA PHE A 201 2.56 -0.55 -7.28
C PHE A 201 2.58 -1.76 -6.36
N TRP A 202 2.26 -1.52 -5.09
CA TRP A 202 2.60 -2.44 -4.01
C TRP A 202 1.70 -2.21 -2.80
N LEU A 203 1.84 -3.06 -1.78
CA LEU A 203 1.01 -3.07 -0.59
C LEU A 203 1.84 -3.12 0.68
N LEU A 204 1.41 -2.36 1.68
CA LEU A 204 1.91 -2.44 3.05
C LEU A 204 0.73 -2.55 4.03
N PRO A 205 0.95 -3.14 5.22
CA PRO A 205 0.03 -3.02 6.34
C PRO A 205 -0.30 -1.55 6.63
N PHE A 206 -1.56 -1.27 6.98
CA PHE A 206 -1.92 0.06 7.48
C PHE A 206 -1.12 0.40 8.75
N GLU A 207 -0.65 1.64 8.85
CA GLU A 207 0.17 2.10 9.98
C GLU A 207 -0.57 2.04 11.33
N PRO A 208 0.13 1.77 12.44
CA PRO A 208 1.56 1.43 12.52
C PRO A 208 1.83 -0.06 12.21
N PHE A 209 2.99 -0.33 11.63
CA PHE A 209 3.47 -1.69 11.33
C PHE A 209 4.99 -1.79 11.48
N THR A 210 5.50 -3.01 11.53
CA THR A 210 6.93 -3.32 11.60
C THR A 210 7.39 -4.00 10.31
N TRP A 211 8.30 -3.36 9.58
CA TRP A 211 8.90 -3.95 8.39
C TRP A 211 10.15 -4.79 8.73
N PRO A 212 10.38 -5.94 8.06
CA PRO A 212 9.48 -6.61 7.12
C PRO A 212 8.49 -7.56 7.82
N THR A 213 8.49 -7.64 9.15
CA THR A 213 7.75 -8.68 9.90
C THR A 213 6.26 -8.71 9.59
N ASP A 214 5.61 -7.56 9.49
CA ASP A 214 4.19 -7.45 9.20
C ASP A 214 3.86 -7.71 7.71
N GLY A 215 4.86 -7.82 6.84
CA GLY A 215 4.72 -8.17 5.42
C GLY A 215 4.76 -6.99 4.45
N GLU A 216 5.14 -7.26 3.21
CA GLU A 216 5.10 -6.34 2.06
C GLU A 216 4.82 -7.16 0.80
N VAL A 217 3.96 -6.64 -0.10
CA VAL A 217 3.58 -7.30 -1.35
C VAL A 217 3.81 -6.34 -2.50
N ASP A 218 4.76 -6.66 -3.37
CA ASP A 218 5.06 -5.87 -4.55
C ASP A 218 4.39 -6.51 -5.76
N ILE A 219 3.43 -5.79 -6.33
CA ILE A 219 2.66 -6.29 -7.46
C ILE A 219 3.39 -5.94 -8.75
N ALA A 220 3.86 -4.70 -8.85
CA ALA A 220 4.66 -4.22 -9.95
C ALA A 220 5.80 -3.32 -9.50
N GLU A 221 7.04 -3.76 -9.74
CA GLU A 221 8.24 -2.94 -9.67
C GLU A 221 9.07 -3.11 -10.93
N THR A 222 9.53 -2.00 -11.50
CA THR A 222 10.52 -2.03 -12.58
C THR A 222 11.49 -0.89 -12.35
N TRP A 223 12.72 -1.03 -12.83
CA TRP A 223 13.71 0.02 -12.72
C TRP A 223 14.58 0.10 -13.96
N ASN A 224 15.26 1.23 -14.14
CA ASN A 224 16.19 1.48 -15.23
C ASN A 224 15.58 1.31 -16.65
N GLY A 225 14.25 1.20 -16.75
CA GLY A 225 13.53 1.02 -18.00
C GLY A 225 13.87 -0.28 -18.73
N ASP A 226 14.22 -1.34 -18.02
CA ASP A 226 14.57 -2.64 -18.61
C ASP A 226 13.35 -3.44 -19.14
N GLY A 227 12.14 -3.00 -18.80
CA GLY A 227 10.89 -3.67 -19.19
C GLY A 227 10.61 -4.96 -18.41
N VAL A 228 11.33 -5.19 -17.32
CA VAL A 228 11.15 -6.33 -16.43
C VAL A 228 10.37 -5.87 -15.19
N ASN A 229 9.24 -6.53 -14.96
CA ASN A 229 8.49 -6.41 -13.72
C ASN A 229 9.05 -7.39 -12.69
N HIS A 230 9.23 -6.93 -11.46
CA HIS A 230 9.57 -7.75 -10.30
C HIS A 230 8.34 -7.80 -9.40
N SER A 231 7.73 -8.98 -9.31
CA SER A 231 6.70 -9.25 -8.30
C SER A 231 7.41 -9.83 -7.08
N CYS A 232 7.21 -9.22 -5.92
CA CYS A 232 7.95 -9.55 -4.71
C CYS A 232 7.02 -9.77 -3.50
N LEU A 233 7.51 -10.52 -2.53
CA LEU A 233 6.90 -10.71 -1.22
C LEU A 233 8.00 -10.65 -0.17
N HIS A 234 7.87 -9.77 0.83
CA HIS A 234 8.83 -9.65 1.94
C HIS A 234 8.14 -9.97 3.27
N TRP A 235 8.85 -10.65 4.18
CA TRP A 235 8.35 -10.94 5.52
C TRP A 235 9.48 -11.17 6.55
N GLY A 236 9.12 -11.33 7.82
CA GLY A 236 10.01 -11.76 8.90
C GLY A 236 11.08 -10.74 9.33
N PHE A 237 12.35 -11.13 9.46
CA PHE A 237 13.42 -10.31 10.02
C PHE A 237 14.53 -10.04 9.01
N TYR A 238 14.98 -8.79 8.94
CA TYR A 238 16.13 -8.39 8.12
C TYR A 238 17.44 -8.79 8.80
N THR A 239 17.75 -10.09 8.84
CA THR A 239 19.03 -10.62 9.37
C THR A 239 19.73 -11.51 8.33
N PRO A 240 21.07 -11.49 8.23
CA PRO A 240 21.81 -12.31 7.26
C PRO A 240 21.58 -13.82 7.39
N GLN A 241 21.06 -14.29 8.52
CA GLN A 241 20.82 -15.71 8.81
C GLN A 241 19.46 -16.20 8.32
N ASP A 242 18.59 -15.29 7.86
CA ASP A 242 17.19 -15.55 7.57
C ASP A 242 16.90 -15.42 6.07
N LYS A 243 17.32 -16.45 5.33
CA LYS A 243 17.32 -16.46 3.85
C LYS A 243 15.93 -16.65 3.19
N ASP A 244 14.91 -17.05 3.96
CA ASP A 244 13.56 -17.31 3.44
C ASP A 244 12.57 -16.24 3.93
N LYS A 245 12.88 -15.00 3.54
CA LYS A 245 12.21 -13.76 3.99
C LYS A 245 11.81 -12.86 2.83
N HIS A 246 12.10 -13.31 1.62
CA HIS A 246 11.90 -12.60 0.38
C HIS A 246 11.69 -13.60 -0.75
N ARG A 247 10.74 -13.31 -1.63
CA ARG A 247 10.48 -14.06 -2.87
C ARG A 247 10.33 -13.08 -3.99
N VAL A 248 10.98 -13.34 -5.13
CA VAL A 248 10.86 -12.51 -6.34
C VAL A 248 10.65 -13.36 -7.58
N VAL A 249 9.85 -12.86 -8.51
CA VAL A 249 9.82 -13.34 -9.90
C VAL A 249 10.01 -12.16 -10.85
N PRO A 250 11.14 -12.10 -11.60
CA PRO A 250 11.27 -11.18 -12.71
C PRO A 250 10.46 -11.68 -13.91
N THR A 251 9.68 -10.79 -14.51
CA THR A 251 8.87 -11.06 -15.71
C THR A 251 9.07 -9.95 -16.73
N PHE A 252 9.64 -10.28 -17.89
CA PHE A 252 9.67 -9.34 -19.02
C PHE A 252 8.25 -9.08 -19.53
N VAL A 253 7.89 -7.80 -19.67
CA VAL A 253 6.56 -7.36 -20.13
C VAL A 253 6.69 -6.66 -21.48
N GLN A 254 6.26 -7.36 -22.52
CA GLN A 254 6.30 -6.85 -23.89
C GLN A 254 5.52 -5.53 -24.02
N GLY A 255 6.11 -4.51 -24.63
CA GLY A 255 5.45 -3.22 -24.84
C GLY A 255 5.58 -2.21 -23.70
N MET A 256 6.03 -2.64 -22.50
CA MET A 256 6.12 -1.75 -21.33
C MET A 256 7.06 -0.57 -21.60
N GLN A 257 8.24 -0.83 -22.18
CA GLN A 257 9.22 0.19 -22.55
C GLN A 257 8.72 1.19 -23.61
N GLN A 258 7.67 0.82 -24.36
CA GLN A 258 7.03 1.67 -25.35
C GLN A 258 5.83 2.45 -24.77
N GLY A 259 5.62 2.40 -23.46
CA GLY A 259 4.52 3.10 -22.78
C GLY A 259 3.16 2.40 -22.91
N ARG A 260 3.13 1.12 -23.30
CA ARG A 260 1.87 0.36 -23.35
C ARG A 260 1.26 0.24 -21.95
N PRO A 261 -0.05 0.47 -21.77
CA PRO A 261 -0.74 0.11 -20.53
C PRO A 261 -0.64 -1.40 -20.26
N VAL A 262 -0.28 -1.76 -19.04
CA VAL A 262 -0.12 -3.15 -18.55
C VAL A 262 -1.16 -3.39 -17.47
N ARG A 263 -1.86 -4.52 -17.54
CA ARG A 263 -2.83 -4.93 -16.51
C ARG A 263 -2.15 -5.78 -15.46
N PHE A 264 -2.20 -5.34 -14.22
CA PHE A 264 -1.75 -6.08 -13.05
C PHE A 264 -2.97 -6.54 -12.24
N GLU A 265 -2.93 -7.77 -11.77
CA GLU A 265 -3.94 -8.33 -10.88
C GLU A 265 -3.26 -9.08 -9.74
N PHE A 266 -3.71 -8.85 -8.52
CA PHE A 266 -3.27 -9.53 -7.31
C PHE A 266 -4.48 -10.06 -6.56
N ALA A 267 -4.47 -11.35 -6.22
CA ALA A 267 -5.54 -11.95 -5.43
C ALA A 267 -5.01 -12.62 -4.17
N TRP A 268 -5.84 -12.56 -3.12
CA TRP A 268 -5.55 -13.18 -1.84
C TRP A 268 -6.75 -13.97 -1.34
N GLN A 269 -6.48 -15.08 -0.66
CA GLN A 269 -7.45 -15.82 0.12
C GLN A 269 -6.80 -16.21 1.44
N GLN A 270 -7.28 -15.64 2.54
CA GLN A 270 -6.77 -15.87 3.89
C GLN A 270 -7.89 -16.44 4.78
N ASP A 271 -7.56 -17.48 5.53
CA ASP A 271 -8.32 -17.90 6.70
C ASP A 271 -7.84 -17.06 7.90
N GLU A 272 -8.64 -16.10 8.34
CA GLU A 272 -8.26 -15.21 9.44
C GLU A 272 -8.15 -15.92 10.80
N SER A 273 -8.74 -17.11 10.95
CA SER A 273 -8.64 -17.86 12.21
C SER A 273 -7.26 -18.49 12.40
N THR A 274 -6.62 -18.88 11.30
CA THR A 274 -5.30 -19.52 11.30
C THR A 274 -4.19 -18.58 10.81
N GLY A 275 -4.55 -17.51 10.11
CA GLY A 275 -3.63 -16.62 9.40
C GLY A 275 -3.09 -17.20 8.09
N GLN A 276 -3.39 -18.46 7.76
CA GLN A 276 -2.91 -19.14 6.57
C GLN A 276 -3.67 -18.71 5.32
N GLY A 277 -3.03 -18.80 4.16
CA GLY A 277 -3.69 -18.46 2.91
C GLY A 277 -2.78 -18.49 1.70
N ARG A 278 -3.31 -17.97 0.59
CA ARG A 278 -2.69 -18.02 -0.74
C ARG A 278 -2.71 -16.65 -1.39
N LEU A 279 -1.60 -16.30 -2.03
CA LEU A 279 -1.37 -15.07 -2.80
C LEU A 279 -1.04 -15.42 -4.25
N LEU A 280 -1.60 -14.69 -5.20
CA LEU A 280 -1.42 -14.96 -6.63
C LEU A 280 -1.33 -13.66 -7.43
N TRP A 281 -0.34 -13.57 -8.33
CA TRP A 281 -0.06 -12.42 -9.16
C TRP A 281 -0.27 -12.76 -10.64
N TRP A 282 -0.88 -11.83 -11.38
CA TRP A 282 -0.99 -11.89 -12.82
C TRP A 282 -0.54 -10.59 -13.49
N ILE A 283 0.03 -10.75 -14.68
CA ILE A 283 0.36 -9.65 -15.59
C ILE A 283 -0.28 -9.96 -16.94
N ASP A 284 -1.10 -9.04 -17.45
CA ASP A 284 -1.89 -9.18 -18.67
C ASP A 284 -2.65 -10.53 -18.73
N GLY A 285 -3.21 -10.94 -17.59
CA GLY A 285 -3.97 -12.17 -17.44
C GLY A 285 -3.15 -13.45 -17.26
N ARG A 286 -1.82 -13.41 -17.43
CA ARG A 286 -0.95 -14.57 -17.22
C ARG A 286 -0.47 -14.65 -15.78
N ALA A 287 -0.62 -15.81 -15.12
CA ALA A 287 -0.12 -16.01 -13.77
C ALA A 287 1.40 -16.00 -13.79
N VAL A 288 2.02 -15.21 -12.91
CA VAL A 288 3.49 -15.01 -12.89
C VAL A 288 4.14 -15.52 -11.61
N MET A 289 3.44 -15.40 -10.47
CA MET A 289 3.96 -15.78 -9.17
C MET A 289 2.83 -16.23 -8.26
N LYS A 290 3.10 -17.22 -7.42
CA LYS A 290 2.31 -17.53 -6.23
C LYS A 290 3.17 -17.49 -4.97
N ALA A 291 2.51 -17.37 -3.82
CA ALA A 291 3.12 -17.64 -2.53
C ALA A 291 2.03 -18.01 -1.50
N PRO A 292 2.32 -18.92 -0.55
CA PRO A 292 1.51 -19.00 0.66
C PRO A 292 1.66 -17.70 1.46
N ILE A 293 0.64 -17.31 2.23
CA ILE A 293 0.76 -16.20 3.18
C ILE A 293 1.76 -16.62 4.27
N PRO A 294 2.87 -15.88 4.47
CA PRO A 294 3.85 -16.26 5.47
C PRO A 294 3.29 -16.15 6.90
N GLN A 295 3.65 -17.10 7.75
CA GLN A 295 3.19 -17.10 9.13
C GLN A 295 3.71 -15.86 9.88
N GLY A 296 2.81 -15.20 10.62
CA GLY A 296 3.14 -14.06 11.47
C GLY A 296 3.08 -12.69 10.79
N THR A 297 2.80 -12.63 9.47
CA THR A 297 2.52 -11.34 8.81
C THR A 297 1.18 -10.78 9.27
N ARG A 298 0.98 -9.49 9.01
CA ARG A 298 -0.32 -8.85 9.21
C ARG A 298 -1.38 -9.53 8.33
N ARG A 299 -2.65 -9.47 8.76
CA ARG A 299 -3.79 -9.86 7.93
C ARG A 299 -3.80 -9.05 6.64
N VAL A 300 -3.96 -9.71 5.49
CA VAL A 300 -3.95 -9.05 4.17
C VAL A 300 -5.08 -8.02 4.05
N ALA A 301 -6.21 -8.26 4.71
CA ALA A 301 -7.33 -7.32 4.81
C ALA A 301 -6.92 -5.94 5.38
N ASP A 302 -5.87 -5.87 6.20
CA ASP A 302 -5.40 -4.62 6.82
C ASP A 302 -4.40 -3.86 5.94
N PHE A 303 -4.03 -4.37 4.76
CA PHE A 303 -3.10 -3.71 3.86
C PHE A 303 -3.76 -2.55 3.10
N VAL A 304 -2.94 -1.56 2.75
CA VAL A 304 -3.27 -0.42 1.89
C VAL A 304 -2.45 -0.48 0.61
N VAL A 305 -2.95 0.17 -0.43
CA VAL A 305 -2.27 0.30 -1.73
C VAL A 305 -1.29 1.45 -1.70
N LEU A 306 -0.10 1.23 -2.25
CA LEU A 306 0.91 2.25 -2.47
C LEU A 306 1.22 2.39 -3.97
N LEU A 307 1.43 3.63 -4.37
CA LEU A 307 1.89 4.02 -5.70
C LEU A 307 3.01 5.05 -5.56
N ASN A 308 4.13 4.85 -6.24
CA ASN A 308 5.19 5.86 -6.29
C ASN A 308 6.06 5.73 -7.53
N ILE A 309 6.87 6.77 -7.75
CA ILE A 309 8.04 6.72 -8.63
C ILE A 309 9.25 7.16 -7.81
N ALA A 310 10.11 6.22 -7.45
CA ALA A 310 11.43 6.50 -6.90
C ALA A 310 12.41 6.90 -8.02
N MET A 311 13.45 7.64 -7.65
CA MET A 311 14.55 8.04 -8.53
C MET A 311 15.89 7.65 -7.90
N GLY A 312 16.70 6.91 -8.64
CA GLY A 312 17.92 6.28 -8.15
C GLY A 312 17.62 5.16 -7.15
N GLY A 313 18.43 5.06 -6.11
CA GLY A 313 18.33 4.00 -5.11
C GLY A 313 19.16 2.75 -5.45
N ASN A 314 19.19 1.81 -4.52
CA ASN A 314 20.05 0.63 -4.57
C ASN A 314 19.79 -0.22 -5.83
N VAL A 315 18.52 -0.42 -6.19
CA VAL A 315 18.11 -1.21 -7.37
C VAL A 315 18.52 -0.55 -8.69
N CYS A 316 18.62 0.79 -8.72
CA CYS A 316 19.11 1.52 -9.89
C CYS A 316 20.64 1.46 -10.05
N GLN A 317 21.38 0.91 -9.09
CA GLN A 317 22.84 0.68 -9.18
C GLN A 317 23.63 1.95 -9.54
N GLY A 318 23.26 3.08 -8.93
CA GLY A 318 23.92 4.37 -9.14
C GLY A 318 23.47 5.12 -10.40
N GLN A 319 22.53 4.59 -11.17
CA GLN A 319 21.90 5.32 -12.28
C GLN A 319 20.94 6.39 -11.74
N GLU A 320 20.97 7.57 -12.37
CA GLU A 320 20.07 8.69 -12.10
C GLU A 320 19.36 9.11 -13.39
N PRO A 321 18.10 9.60 -13.31
CA PRO A 321 17.34 9.97 -14.49
C PRO A 321 17.88 11.25 -15.15
N ARG A 322 17.75 11.32 -16.47
CA ARG A 322 18.01 12.56 -17.23
C ARG A 322 17.02 13.65 -16.82
N GLU A 323 17.35 14.90 -17.12
CA GLU A 323 16.41 16.02 -16.93
C GLU A 323 15.13 15.78 -17.74
N GLY A 324 13.98 16.00 -17.10
CA GLY A 324 12.68 15.78 -17.71
C GLY A 324 11.61 15.31 -16.73
N THR A 325 10.51 14.81 -17.28
CA THR A 325 9.36 14.30 -16.52
C THR A 325 9.05 12.86 -16.89
N TYR A 326 8.66 12.06 -15.90
CA TYR A 326 8.39 10.64 -16.04
C TYR A 326 7.07 10.31 -15.35
N ASP A 327 6.09 9.84 -16.12
CA ASP A 327 4.72 9.67 -15.64
C ASP A 327 4.39 8.19 -15.44
N LEU A 328 3.88 7.87 -14.26
CA LEU A 328 3.08 6.67 -13.99
C LEU A 328 1.62 7.07 -14.13
N VAL A 329 0.91 6.41 -15.04
CA VAL A 329 -0.51 6.68 -15.30
C VAL A 329 -1.34 5.48 -14.85
N VAL A 330 -2.27 5.70 -13.93
CA VAL A 330 -3.26 4.71 -13.50
C VAL A 330 -4.52 4.93 -14.33
N HIS A 331 -4.81 3.97 -15.21
CA HIS A 331 -5.98 4.00 -16.10
C HIS A 331 -7.23 3.42 -15.44
N GLU A 332 -7.04 2.39 -14.63
CA GLU A 332 -8.08 1.73 -13.87
C GLU A 332 -7.47 1.23 -12.57
N MET A 333 -8.22 1.31 -11.48
CA MET A 333 -7.95 0.56 -10.27
C MET A 333 -9.28 0.11 -9.65
N LYS A 334 -9.34 -1.11 -9.10
CA LYS A 334 -10.52 -1.61 -8.39
C LYS A 334 -10.19 -2.78 -7.48
N MET A 335 -10.99 -2.94 -6.44
CA MET A 335 -11.04 -4.15 -5.62
C MET A 335 -12.38 -4.85 -5.80
N GLN A 336 -12.33 -6.18 -5.91
CA GLN A 336 -13.46 -7.03 -6.24
C GLN A 336 -13.45 -8.33 -5.44
N GLU A 337 -14.60 -8.96 -5.31
CA GLU A 337 -14.79 -10.16 -4.46
C GLU A 337 -14.10 -11.42 -5.00
N GLU A 338 -13.80 -11.47 -6.29
CA GLU A 338 -13.11 -12.59 -6.94
C GLU A 338 -12.22 -12.14 -8.10
N PRO A 339 -11.20 -12.94 -8.49
CA PRO A 339 -10.38 -12.64 -9.65
C PRO A 339 -11.16 -12.53 -10.95
N GLU A 340 -10.65 -11.76 -11.92
CA GLU A 340 -11.23 -11.73 -13.26
C GLU A 340 -11.01 -13.07 -14.01
N MET A 341 -11.67 -13.23 -15.15
CA MET A 341 -11.44 -14.37 -16.07
C MET A 341 -11.65 -15.76 -15.45
N GLY A 342 -12.75 -15.94 -14.71
CA GLY A 342 -13.13 -17.25 -14.15
C GLY A 342 -13.02 -17.35 -12.63
N GLY A 343 -12.82 -16.23 -11.93
CA GLY A 343 -12.96 -16.15 -10.48
C GLY A 343 -12.00 -17.08 -9.76
N TRP A 344 -12.51 -17.68 -8.69
CA TRP A 344 -11.73 -18.59 -7.85
C TRP A 344 -11.38 -19.92 -8.52
N ALA A 345 -12.13 -20.34 -9.56
CA ALA A 345 -11.75 -21.51 -10.34
C ALA A 345 -10.46 -21.26 -11.14
N ARG A 346 -10.29 -20.07 -11.74
CA ARG A 346 -9.02 -19.66 -12.35
C ARG A 346 -7.92 -19.57 -11.31
N PHE A 347 -8.20 -18.98 -10.15
CA PHE A 347 -7.23 -18.92 -9.04
C PHE A 347 -6.71 -20.31 -8.67
N ASP A 348 -7.60 -21.28 -8.45
CA ASP A 348 -7.22 -22.64 -8.05
C ASP A 348 -6.49 -23.39 -9.17
N GLY A 349 -6.93 -23.20 -10.41
CA GLY A 349 -6.24 -23.70 -11.59
C GLY A 349 -4.81 -23.17 -11.68
N ASP A 350 -4.64 -21.86 -11.68
CA ASP A 350 -3.34 -21.20 -11.79
C ASP A 350 -2.41 -21.50 -10.61
N TRP A 351 -2.95 -21.56 -9.39
CA TRP A 351 -2.23 -21.94 -8.19
C TRP A 351 -1.54 -23.30 -8.32
N SER A 352 -2.16 -24.26 -9.02
CA SER A 352 -1.63 -25.62 -9.13
C SER A 352 -0.33 -25.73 -9.93
N TRP A 353 -0.03 -24.78 -10.83
CA TRP A 353 1.10 -24.87 -11.75
C TRP A 353 2.02 -23.66 -11.77
N VAL A 354 1.54 -22.45 -11.42
CA VAL A 354 2.42 -21.28 -11.39
C VAL A 354 3.51 -21.47 -10.35
N ARG A 355 4.70 -20.93 -10.64
CA ARG A 355 5.86 -21.04 -9.76
C ARG A 355 5.74 -20.15 -8.53
N GLU A 356 6.41 -20.56 -7.46
CA GLU A 356 6.78 -19.65 -6.38
C GLU A 356 7.99 -18.79 -6.79
N GLY A 357 8.14 -17.64 -6.12
CA GLY A 357 9.31 -16.79 -6.32
C GLY A 357 10.61 -17.44 -5.81
N ASP A 358 11.72 -16.98 -6.37
CA ASP A 358 13.05 -17.39 -5.92
C ASP A 358 13.39 -16.65 -4.63
N THR A 359 14.04 -17.33 -3.68
CA THR A 359 14.73 -16.66 -2.56
C THR A 359 15.98 -15.99 -3.11
N MET A 360 16.24 -14.75 -2.70
CA MET A 360 17.50 -14.06 -3.04
C MET A 360 18.55 -14.23 -1.96
#